data_AF-A0A5E6NE93-F1
#
_entry.id   AF-A0A5E6NE93-F1
#
_cell.length_a   1.000
_cell.length_b   1.000
_cell.length_c   1.000
_cell.angle_alpha   90.00
_cell.angle_beta   90.00
_cell.angle_gamma   90.00
#
_symmetry.space_group_name_H-M   'P 1'
#
loop_
_entity.id
_entity.type
_entity.pdbx_description
1 polymer ?
#
loop_
_entity_poly.entity_id
_entity_poly.type
_entity_poly.pdbx_seq_one_letter_code
_entity_poly.pdbx_strand_id
1 'polypeptide(L)'
;MTHKLEGSSVLIPYIQSPYNTQSYNRYSYVVNNPLKYTDPTGNFFGIILGIISAVSTKAVIAAIGTKLFLAKIIIAYAVTYSVTYIATGSAKAAQGAGLSAALLWVSEN
;
A
#
# COMPACT_ATOMS: atom_id res chain seq x y z
N MET A 1 -5.01 -45.71 -43.51
CA MET A 1 -6.27 -46.17 -42.90
C MET A 1 -6.68 -45.11 -41.89
N THR A 2 -7.62 -44.27 -42.31
CA THR A 2 -8.12 -43.10 -41.59
C THR A 2 -9.02 -43.57 -40.45
N HIS A 3 -8.61 -43.38 -39.21
CA HIS A 3 -9.52 -43.42 -38.08
C HIS A 3 -9.71 -42.00 -37.55
N LYS A 4 -10.76 -41.35 -38.06
CA LYS A 4 -11.41 -40.23 -37.37
C LYS A 4 -11.93 -40.79 -36.04
N LEU A 5 -11.37 -40.32 -34.93
CA LEU A 5 -12.01 -40.42 -33.62
C LEU A 5 -12.56 -39.02 -33.30
N GLU A 6 -13.79 -38.86 -33.71
CA GLU A 6 -14.71 -37.81 -33.31
C GLU A 6 -15.16 -38.10 -31.86
N GLY A 7 -15.20 -37.08 -30.99
CA GLY A 7 -16.02 -37.17 -29.77
C GLY A 7 -15.37 -36.86 -28.42
N SER A 8 -14.08 -36.53 -28.33
CA SER A 8 -13.51 -36.09 -27.06
C SER A 8 -12.49 -34.97 -27.26
N SER A 9 -12.95 -33.73 -27.28
CA SER A 9 -12.13 -32.56 -26.94
C SER A 9 -11.77 -32.60 -25.44
N VAL A 10 -11.20 -33.73 -25.00
CA VAL A 10 -10.46 -33.84 -23.76
C VAL A 10 -9.36 -32.81 -23.87
N LEU A 11 -9.40 -31.83 -22.97
CA LEU A 11 -8.50 -30.69 -22.91
C LEU A 11 -7.07 -31.20 -22.68
N ILE A 12 -6.41 -31.63 -23.75
CA ILE A 12 -4.97 -31.90 -23.74
C ILE A 12 -4.28 -30.57 -23.43
N PRO A 13 -3.53 -30.48 -22.31
CA PRO A 13 -2.77 -29.29 -21.99
C PRO A 13 -1.85 -28.97 -23.17
N TYR A 14 -1.82 -27.72 -23.61
CA TYR A 14 -0.91 -27.31 -24.67
C TYR A 14 0.55 -27.58 -24.25
N ILE A 15 1.22 -28.51 -24.93
CA ILE A 15 2.63 -28.84 -24.69
C ILE A 15 3.50 -27.90 -25.53
N GLN A 16 4.18 -26.97 -24.86
CA GLN A 16 5.00 -25.94 -25.51
C GLN A 16 6.21 -26.52 -26.27
N SER A 17 6.77 -27.64 -25.81
CA SER A 17 7.91 -28.30 -26.43
C SER A 17 7.75 -29.84 -26.36
N PRO A 18 7.24 -30.49 -27.42
CA PRO A 18 6.94 -31.92 -27.41
C PRO A 18 8.16 -32.82 -27.22
N TYR A 19 9.36 -32.35 -27.60
CA TYR A 19 10.62 -33.09 -27.48
C TYR A 19 11.31 -32.90 -26.12
N ASN A 20 10.81 -31.98 -25.29
CA ASN A 20 11.33 -31.79 -23.95
C ASN A 20 10.47 -32.56 -22.95
N THR A 21 11.02 -33.61 -22.36
CA THR A 21 10.31 -34.45 -21.38
C THR A 21 9.84 -33.65 -20.15
N GLN A 22 10.51 -32.54 -19.83
CA GLN A 22 10.11 -31.66 -18.73
C GLN A 22 8.82 -30.87 -19.05
N SER A 23 8.47 -30.68 -20.32
CA SER A 23 7.23 -29.97 -20.72
C SER A 23 5.96 -30.78 -20.46
N TYR A 24 6.07 -32.07 -20.15
CA TYR A 24 4.94 -32.90 -19.73
C TYR A 24 4.65 -32.82 -18.22
N ASN A 25 5.58 -32.26 -17.43
CA ASN A 25 5.39 -32.10 -15.99
C ASN A 25 4.66 -30.78 -15.68
N ARG A 26 3.39 -30.86 -15.30
CA ARG A 26 2.57 -29.69 -14.92
C ARG A 26 2.99 -29.02 -13.60
N TYR A 27 3.80 -29.69 -12.78
CA TYR A 27 4.34 -29.16 -11.53
C TYR A 27 5.77 -28.63 -11.67
N SER A 28 6.36 -28.74 -12.87
CA SER A 28 7.65 -28.14 -13.18
C SER A 28 7.52 -26.63 -13.19
N TYR A 29 8.32 -25.95 -12.37
CA TYR A 29 8.45 -24.49 -12.44
C TYR A 29 9.56 -24.15 -13.44
N VAL A 30 9.23 -23.39 -14.49
CA VAL A 30 10.16 -22.86 -15.51
C VAL A 30 11.19 -23.88 -16.03
N VAL A 31 10.73 -25.10 -16.37
CA VAL A 31 11.58 -26.18 -16.89
C VAL A 31 12.72 -26.55 -15.93
N ASN A 32 12.44 -26.48 -14.62
CA ASN A 32 13.39 -26.76 -13.54
C ASN A 32 14.65 -25.85 -13.52
N ASN A 33 14.63 -24.69 -14.21
CA ASN A 33 15.74 -23.74 -14.20
C ASN A 33 15.31 -22.31 -13.78
N PRO A 34 14.99 -22.11 -12.48
CA PRO A 34 14.53 -20.82 -11.96
C PRO A 34 15.59 -19.72 -11.94
N LEU A 35 16.88 -20.06 -12.11
CA LEU A 35 17.95 -19.07 -12.17
C LEU A 35 18.03 -18.38 -13.54
N LYS A 36 17.58 -19.06 -14.60
CA LYS A 36 17.64 -18.54 -15.96
C LYS A 36 16.30 -18.00 -16.46
N TYR A 37 15.20 -18.61 -16.02
CA TYR A 37 13.86 -18.30 -16.53
C TYR A 37 12.94 -17.91 -15.39
N THR A 38 12.12 -16.90 -15.62
CA THR A 38 11.08 -16.44 -14.70
C THR A 38 9.75 -16.55 -15.42
N ASP A 39 8.74 -17.12 -14.77
CA ASP A 39 7.37 -17.13 -15.30
C ASP A 39 6.73 -15.75 -15.04
N PRO A 40 6.50 -14.93 -16.09
CA PRO A 40 5.92 -13.61 -15.92
C PRO A 40 4.46 -13.70 -15.48
N THR A 41 3.74 -14.74 -15.90
CA THR A 41 2.29 -14.87 -15.66
C THR A 41 1.97 -15.20 -14.21
N GLY A 42 2.83 -15.99 -13.54
CA GLY A 42 2.71 -16.28 -12.11
C GLY A 42 3.02 -15.09 -11.19
N ASN A 43 3.86 -14.14 -11.62
CA ASN A 43 4.26 -12.98 -10.82
C ASN A 43 3.50 -11.68 -11.16
N PHE A 44 2.76 -11.66 -12.26
CA PHE A 44 2.11 -10.46 -12.79
C PHE A 44 1.16 -9.79 -11.78
N PHE A 45 0.32 -10.58 -11.09
CA PHE A 45 -0.61 -10.05 -10.09
C PHE A 45 0.11 -9.43 -8.89
N GLY A 46 1.21 -10.03 -8.43
CA GLY A 46 2.01 -9.49 -7.34
C GLY A 46 2.62 -8.13 -7.68
N ILE A 47 3.12 -7.97 -8.91
CA ILE A 47 3.70 -6.71 -9.39
C ILE A 47 2.62 -5.62 -9.50
N ILE A 48 1.46 -5.94 -10.10
CA ILE A 48 0.37 -4.96 -10.24
C ILE A 48 -0.18 -4.53 -8.89
N LEU A 49 -0.43 -5.47 -7.98
CA LEU A 49 -0.91 -5.14 -6.62
C LEU A 49 0.14 -4.32 -5.84
N GLY A 50 1.43 -4.61 -6.03
CA GLY A 50 2.53 -3.82 -5.47
C GLY A 50 2.54 -2.37 -5.95
N ILE A 51 2.35 -2.14 -7.25
CA ILE A 51 2.31 -0.79 -7.84
C ILE A 51 1.07 -0.02 -7.35
N ILE A 52 -0.11 -0.66 -7.38
CA ILE A 52 -1.36 -0.02 -6.94
C ILE A 52 -1.25 0.39 -5.48
N SER A 53 -0.83 -0.53 -4.60
CA SER A 53 -0.71 -0.26 -3.16
C SER A 53 0.30 0.86 -2.86
N ALA A 54 1.44 0.90 -3.54
CA ALA A 54 2.45 1.96 -3.39
C ALA A 54 1.90 3.35 -3.77
N VAL A 55 1.15 3.46 -4.86
CA VAL A 55 0.56 4.74 -5.31
C VAL A 55 -0.54 5.20 -4.36
N SER A 56 -1.43 4.31 -3.93
CA SER A 56 -2.53 4.66 -3.03
C SER A 56 -2.09 5.09 -1.62
N THR A 57 -0.99 4.54 -1.11
CA THR A 57 -0.52 4.79 0.26
C THR A 57 -0.08 6.25 0.47
N LYS A 58 0.55 6.88 -0.54
CA LYS A 58 1.03 8.27 -0.45
C LYS A 58 -0.12 9.27 -0.23
N ALA A 59 -1.24 9.09 -0.93
CA ALA A 59 -2.41 9.97 -0.80
C ALA A 59 -3.09 9.81 0.56
N VAL A 60 -3.20 8.56 1.05
CA VAL A 60 -3.80 8.26 2.36
C VAL A 60 -2.97 8.86 3.49
N ILE A 61 -1.65 8.73 3.46
CA ILE A 61 -0.76 9.32 4.48
C ILE A 61 -0.85 10.85 4.49
N ALA A 62 -0.88 11.49 3.32
CA ALA A 62 -1.04 12.95 3.25
C ALA A 62 -2.39 13.43 3.81
N ALA A 63 -3.48 12.71 3.51
CA ALA A 63 -4.81 13.00 4.02
C ALA A 63 -4.92 12.81 5.54
N ILE A 64 -4.24 11.82 6.11
CA ILE A 64 -4.19 11.59 7.56
C ILE A 64 -3.27 12.62 8.24
N GLY A 65 -2.10 12.89 7.66
CA GLY A 65 -1.12 13.82 8.21
C GLY A 65 -1.67 15.23 8.36
N THR A 66 -2.39 15.74 7.36
CA THR A 66 -3.04 17.06 7.43
C THR A 66 -4.12 17.16 8.50
N LYS A 67 -4.96 16.12 8.65
CA LYS A 67 -5.98 16.05 9.71
C LYS A 67 -5.36 16.02 11.10
N LEU A 68 -4.31 15.22 11.28
CA LEU A 68 -3.61 15.09 12.55
C LEU A 68 -2.83 16.36 12.92
N PHE A 69 -2.25 17.03 11.91
CA PHE A 69 -1.56 18.30 12.09
C PHE A 69 -2.52 19.39 12.61
N LEU A 70 -3.70 19.54 11.99
CA LEU A 70 -4.72 20.48 12.46
C LEU A 70 -5.25 20.14 13.86
N ALA A 71 -5.50 18.85 14.13
CA ALA A 71 -6.00 18.42 15.43
C ALA A 71 -5.01 18.76 16.56
N LYS A 72 -3.71 18.58 16.35
CA LYS A 72 -2.68 18.90 17.34
C LYS A 72 -2.56 20.40 17.62
N ILE A 73 -2.69 21.26 16.61
CA ILE A 73 -2.74 22.72 16.79
C ILE A 73 -3.90 23.13 17.68
N ILE A 74 -5.10 22.58 17.42
CA ILE A 74 -6.31 22.89 18.18
C ILE A 74 -6.17 22.44 19.63
N ILE A 75 -5.63 21.24 19.85
CA ILE A 75 -5.39 20.71 21.21
C ILE A 75 -4.37 21.58 21.94
N ALA A 76 -3.24 21.93 21.32
CA ALA A 76 -2.21 22.77 21.93
C ALA A 76 -2.77 24.15 22.34
N TYR A 77 -3.58 24.76 21.48
CA TYR A 77 -4.28 26.00 21.78
C TYR A 77 -5.23 25.84 22.96
N ALA A 78 -6.14 24.86 22.91
CA ALA A 78 -7.22 24.69 23.89
C ALA A 78 -6.68 24.33 25.29
N VAL A 79 -5.69 23.44 25.36
CA VAL A 79 -5.05 23.03 26.61
C VAL A 79 -4.33 24.23 27.24
N THR A 80 -3.51 24.94 26.47
CA THR A 80 -2.76 26.07 27.01
C THR A 80 -3.68 27.23 27.41
N TYR A 81 -4.69 27.52 26.58
CA TYR A 81 -5.70 28.53 26.89
C TYR A 81 -6.41 28.22 28.22
N SER A 82 -6.91 26.99 28.39
CA SER A 82 -7.64 26.61 29.60
C SER A 82 -6.74 26.64 30.85
N VAL A 83 -5.52 26.12 30.76
CA VAL A 83 -4.54 26.14 31.87
C VAL A 83 -4.19 27.58 32.26
N THR A 84 -3.86 28.43 31.30
CA THR A 84 -3.50 29.83 31.59
C THR A 84 -4.70 30.63 32.10
N TYR A 85 -5.91 30.36 31.61
CA TYR A 85 -7.11 31.01 32.13
C TYR A 85 -7.38 30.64 33.59
N ILE A 86 -7.24 29.35 33.94
CA ILE A 86 -7.39 28.88 35.33
C ILE A 86 -6.31 29.50 36.24
N ALA A 87 -5.07 29.58 35.76
CA ALA A 87 -3.96 30.08 36.56
C ALA A 87 -3.97 31.60 36.75
N THR A 88 -4.47 32.37 35.77
CA THR A 88 -4.35 33.84 35.75
C THR A 88 -5.67 34.59 35.86
N GLY A 89 -6.81 33.91 35.65
CA GLY A 89 -8.13 34.55 35.52
C GLY A 89 -8.27 35.50 34.33
N SER A 90 -7.23 35.66 33.49
CA SER A 90 -7.17 36.65 32.43
C SER A 90 -7.34 36.00 31.06
N ALA A 91 -8.46 36.31 30.41
CA ALA A 91 -8.73 35.86 29.04
C ALA A 91 -7.66 36.36 28.05
N LYS A 92 -7.13 37.58 28.25
CA LYS A 92 -6.11 38.16 27.37
C LYS A 92 -4.77 37.42 27.48
N ALA A 93 -4.37 37.03 28.69
CA ALA A 93 -3.17 36.22 28.90
C ALA A 93 -3.34 34.81 28.33
N ALA A 94 -4.52 34.20 28.51
CA ALA A 94 -4.85 32.89 27.98
C ALA A 94 -4.86 32.84 26.45
N GLN A 95 -5.40 33.86 25.78
CA GLN A 95 -5.35 33.95 24.31
C GLN A 95 -3.91 34.05 23.79
N GLY A 96 -3.07 34.85 24.43
CA GLY A 96 -1.66 34.98 24.05
C GLY A 96 -0.90 33.67 24.20
N ALA A 97 -1.02 33.01 25.36
CA ALA A 97 -0.37 31.74 25.63
C ALA A 97 -0.86 30.62 24.70
N GLY A 98 -2.17 30.54 24.46
CA GLY A 98 -2.76 29.58 23.53
C GLY A 98 -2.24 29.73 22.10
N LEU A 99 -2.16 30.97 21.60
CA LEU A 99 -1.65 31.24 20.26
C LEU A 99 -0.15 30.91 20.15
N SER A 100 0.64 31.24 21.18
CA SER A 100 2.06 30.88 21.25
C SER A 100 2.27 29.37 21.26
N ALA A 101 1.47 28.60 22.01
CA ALA A 101 1.57 27.14 22.04
C ALA A 101 1.19 26.50 20.69
N ALA A 102 0.14 27.00 20.04
CA ALA A 102 -0.23 26.58 18.69
C ALA A 102 0.88 26.86 17.67
N LEU A 103 1.53 28.02 17.77
CA LEU A 103 2.62 28.42 16.89
C LEU A 103 3.90 27.61 17.14
N LEU A 104 4.26 27.37 18.40
CA LEU A 104 5.42 26.55 18.76
C LEU A 104 5.28 25.14 18.19
N TRP A 105 4.10 24.54 18.33
CA TRP A 105 3.83 23.22 17.78
C TRP A 105 3.95 23.17 16.25
N VAL A 106 3.62 24.27 15.55
CA VAL A 106 3.86 24.41 14.10
C VAL A 106 5.35 24.57 13.78
N SER A 107 6.13 25.21 14.63
CA SER A 107 7.57 25.43 14.41
C SER A 107 8.45 24.20 14.70
N GLU A 108 7.93 23.22 15.43
CA GLU A 108 8.65 22.01 15.86
C GLU A 108 8.51 20.81 14.89
N ASN A 109 7.70 20.94 13.82
CA ASN A 109 7.45 19.87 12.83
C ASN A 109 7.78 20.31 11.40
#